data_AF-A0A3N0Y692-F1
#
_entry.id   AF-A0A3N0Y692-F1
#
_cell.length_a   1.000
_cell.length_b   1.000
_cell.length_c   1.000
_cell.angle_alpha   90.00
_cell.angle_beta   90.00
_cell.angle_gamma   90.00
#
_symmetry.space_group_name_H-M   'P 1'
#
loop_
_entity.id
_entity.type
_entity.pdbx_description
1 polymer ?
#
loop_
_entity_poly.entity_id
_entity_poly.type
_entity_poly.pdbx_seq_one_letter_code
_entity_poly.pdbx_strand_id
1 'polypeptide(L)'
;MPHPLCFLPRNFYYITLLRDPVSRYLSEWKHVQRGATWKTALHMCDGRPPTPDELPACYSSEDWTGVSLEDFMACPSNLANNRQTRMLADLSLVGCYNLSSMSEERRAELLLSSAKRNLRRMAFFGLTEFQRKTQFLFERTFGLHFIAAFTQINGTRAAGVTVGMSTRRRIEELNALDVQLYEYATELFLRRVQYCHHQERQEERKRKREQRRRTKQQKASQIQQQEDDERKDAEEEMELTGVTEDYSSQVVRW
;
A
#
# COMPACT_ATOMS: atom_id res chain seq x y z
N MET A 1 -21.48 42.60 -0.34
CA MET A 1 -20.35 42.00 -1.08
C MET A 1 -20.04 40.65 -0.45
N PRO A 2 -20.44 39.50 -1.03
CA PRO A 2 -20.08 38.21 -0.47
C PRO A 2 -18.58 37.94 -0.73
N HIS A 3 -17.85 37.58 0.31
CA HIS A 3 -16.44 37.19 0.23
C HIS A 3 -16.28 35.94 -0.65
N PRO A 4 -15.24 35.88 -1.51
CA PRO A 4 -14.94 34.68 -2.27
C PRO A 4 -14.45 33.60 -1.29
N LEU A 5 -15.29 32.58 -1.06
CA LEU A 5 -14.87 31.35 -0.41
C LEU A 5 -13.80 30.72 -1.29
N CYS A 6 -12.55 30.81 -0.83
CA CYS A 6 -11.41 30.15 -1.46
C CYS A 6 -11.58 28.64 -1.25
N PHE A 7 -12.25 27.96 -2.18
CA PHE A 7 -12.32 26.50 -2.20
C PHE A 7 -10.94 25.95 -2.55
N LEU A 8 -10.12 25.68 -1.52
CA LEU A 8 -8.93 24.87 -1.72
C LEU A 8 -9.38 23.50 -2.27
N PRO A 9 -8.77 23.00 -3.36
CA PRO A 9 -9.17 21.73 -3.95
C PRO A 9 -8.97 20.60 -2.92
N ARG A 10 -10.01 19.80 -2.72
CA ARG A 10 -9.98 18.66 -1.80
C ARG A 10 -9.16 17.52 -2.41
N ASN A 11 -8.15 17.04 -1.68
CA ASN A 11 -7.36 15.88 -2.10
C ASN A 11 -8.08 14.58 -1.74
N PHE A 12 -8.26 13.71 -2.73
CA PHE A 12 -8.84 12.37 -2.54
C PHE A 12 -7.77 11.30 -2.81
N TYR A 13 -7.48 10.47 -1.82
CA TYR A 13 -6.51 9.39 -1.90
C TYR A 13 -7.23 8.04 -1.99
N TYR A 14 -7.37 7.54 -3.22
CA TYR A 14 -7.99 6.24 -3.45
C TYR A 14 -7.06 5.10 -3.01
N ILE A 15 -7.64 4.12 -2.33
CA ILE A 15 -6.97 2.89 -1.90
C ILE A 15 -7.82 1.66 -2.24
N THR A 16 -7.19 0.50 -2.41
CA THR A 16 -7.91 -0.77 -2.62
C THR A 16 -7.11 -1.98 -2.14
N LEU A 17 -7.76 -3.15 -2.11
CA LEU A 17 -7.12 -4.45 -1.88
C LEU A 17 -7.47 -5.39 -3.04
N LEU A 18 -6.49 -6.17 -3.49
CA LEU A 18 -6.67 -7.21 -4.50
C LEU A 18 -6.35 -8.58 -3.92
N ARG A 19 -6.86 -9.61 -4.60
CA ARG A 19 -6.70 -11.02 -4.25
C ARG A 19 -6.50 -11.86 -5.50
N ASP A 20 -5.79 -12.97 -5.36
CA ASP A 20 -5.67 -14.00 -6.38
C ASP A 20 -7.06 -14.31 -6.99
N PRO A 21 -7.22 -14.20 -8.32
CA PRO A 21 -8.54 -14.26 -8.95
C PRO A 21 -9.30 -15.54 -8.69
N VAL A 22 -8.62 -16.70 -8.67
CA VAL A 22 -9.26 -17.99 -8.37
C VAL A 22 -9.77 -18.01 -6.93
N SER A 23 -8.91 -17.65 -5.98
CA SER A 23 -9.24 -17.60 -4.56
C SER A 23 -10.37 -16.60 -4.27
N ARG A 24 -10.35 -15.45 -4.95
CA ARG A 24 -11.38 -14.41 -4.87
C ARG A 24 -12.71 -14.90 -5.44
N TYR A 25 -12.70 -15.53 -6.62
CA TYR A 25 -13.89 -16.06 -7.29
C TYR A 25 -14.57 -17.15 -6.44
N LEU A 26 -13.79 -18.12 -5.94
CA LEU A 26 -14.31 -19.17 -5.04
C LEU A 26 -14.86 -18.60 -3.73
N SER A 27 -14.21 -17.58 -3.18
CA SER A 27 -14.69 -16.87 -1.99
C SER A 27 -16.03 -16.19 -2.22
N GLU A 28 -16.21 -15.61 -3.40
CA GLU A 28 -17.45 -14.96 -3.81
C GLU A 28 -18.56 -15.98 -4.04
N TRP A 29 -18.29 -17.07 -4.77
CA TRP A 29 -19.22 -18.18 -4.94
C TRP A 29 -19.74 -18.68 -3.59
N LYS A 30 -18.84 -18.95 -2.62
CA LYS A 30 -19.25 -19.35 -1.27
C LYS A 30 -20.04 -18.29 -0.50
N HIS A 31 -19.94 -17.02 -0.88
CA HIS A 31 -20.75 -15.94 -0.32
C HIS A 31 -22.15 -15.90 -0.95
N VAL A 32 -22.20 -16.05 -2.27
CA VAL A 32 -23.45 -16.09 -3.03
C VAL A 32 -24.27 -17.33 -2.67
N GLN A 33 -23.63 -18.49 -2.54
CA GLN A 33 -24.24 -19.76 -2.12
C GLN A 33 -24.97 -19.66 -0.75
N ARG A 34 -24.64 -18.67 0.08
CA ARG A 34 -25.29 -18.41 1.38
C ARG A 34 -26.16 -17.15 1.40
N GLY A 35 -26.56 -16.64 0.24
CA GLY A 35 -27.55 -15.56 0.11
C GLY A 35 -27.00 -14.17 -0.23
N ALA A 36 -25.69 -14.01 -0.47
CA ALA A 36 -25.19 -12.70 -0.92
C ALA A 36 -25.55 -12.44 -2.38
N THR A 37 -26.07 -11.24 -2.66
CA THR A 37 -26.44 -10.81 -4.02
C THR A 37 -25.80 -9.48 -4.40
N TRP A 38 -25.62 -8.57 -3.43
CA TRP A 38 -25.31 -7.15 -3.67
C TRP A 38 -26.30 -6.46 -4.63
N LYS A 39 -27.56 -6.93 -4.68
CA LYS A 39 -28.60 -6.47 -5.62
C LYS A 39 -28.95 -4.98 -5.52
N THR A 40 -28.57 -4.30 -4.44
CA THR A 40 -28.76 -2.85 -4.25
C THR A 40 -27.62 -1.99 -4.82
N ALA A 41 -26.59 -2.61 -5.40
CA ALA A 41 -25.51 -1.88 -6.06
C ALA A 41 -26.03 -1.11 -7.28
N LEU A 42 -25.77 0.20 -7.31
CA LEU A 42 -26.34 1.09 -8.33
C LEU A 42 -25.72 0.90 -9.73
N HIS A 43 -24.47 0.45 -9.81
CA HIS A 43 -23.74 0.27 -11.07
C HIS A 43 -23.74 1.54 -11.97
N MET A 44 -23.66 2.72 -11.35
CA MET A 44 -23.68 4.00 -12.07
C MET A 44 -22.52 4.11 -13.06
N CYS A 45 -22.85 4.41 -14.31
CA CYS A 45 -21.91 4.73 -15.38
C CYS A 45 -22.58 5.75 -16.32
N ASP A 46 -21.84 6.78 -16.73
CA ASP A 46 -22.36 7.89 -17.55
C ASP A 46 -23.69 8.48 -17.05
N GLY A 47 -23.82 8.60 -15.73
CA GLY A 47 -24.97 9.26 -15.09
C GLY A 47 -26.24 8.41 -14.93
N ARG A 48 -26.22 7.10 -15.27
CA ARG A 48 -27.37 6.21 -15.08
C ARG A 48 -26.99 4.79 -14.61
N PRO A 49 -27.92 4.03 -14.00
CA PRO A 49 -27.76 2.59 -13.80
C PRO A 49 -27.96 1.81 -15.12
N PRO A 50 -27.45 0.56 -15.21
CA PRO A 50 -27.73 -0.32 -16.33
C PRO A 50 -29.19 -0.79 -16.33
N THR A 51 -29.72 -1.11 -17.51
CA THR A 51 -31.03 -1.78 -17.63
C THR A 51 -30.92 -3.28 -17.30
N PRO A 52 -32.05 -3.97 -17.02
CA PRO A 52 -32.04 -5.43 -16.87
C PRO A 52 -31.53 -6.19 -18.11
N ASP A 53 -31.68 -5.61 -19.30
CA ASP A 53 -31.15 -6.20 -20.55
C ASP A 53 -29.63 -6.02 -20.66
N GLU A 54 -29.10 -4.88 -20.21
CA GLU A 54 -27.64 -4.61 -20.16
C GLU A 54 -26.96 -5.43 -19.05
N LEU A 55 -27.67 -5.76 -17.97
CA LEU A 55 -27.15 -6.52 -16.85
C LEU A 55 -28.19 -7.51 -16.28
N PRO A 56 -28.41 -8.65 -16.97
CA PRO A 56 -29.40 -9.63 -16.54
C PRO A 56 -28.93 -10.39 -15.30
N ALA A 57 -29.87 -10.69 -14.40
CA ALA A 57 -29.60 -11.47 -13.19
C ALA A 57 -29.31 -12.95 -13.52
N CYS A 58 -28.40 -13.57 -12.78
CA CYS A 58 -28.12 -15.01 -12.88
C CYS A 58 -29.11 -15.91 -12.14
N TYR A 59 -30.09 -15.32 -11.46
CA TYR A 59 -31.05 -16.02 -10.62
C TYR A 59 -32.44 -15.40 -10.79
N SER A 60 -33.47 -16.23 -10.69
CA SER A 60 -34.88 -15.83 -10.84
C SER A 60 -35.60 -15.62 -9.50
N SER A 61 -35.05 -16.17 -8.42
CA SER A 61 -35.54 -16.02 -7.04
C SER A 61 -35.06 -14.72 -6.38
N GLU A 62 -35.33 -14.57 -5.07
CA GLU A 62 -34.87 -13.40 -4.30
C GLU A 62 -33.33 -13.27 -4.26
N ASP A 63 -32.65 -14.42 -4.23
CA ASP A 63 -31.21 -14.57 -4.21
C ASP A 63 -30.77 -15.82 -5.00
N TRP A 64 -29.47 -16.16 -4.89
CA TRP A 64 -28.87 -17.33 -5.52
C TRP A 64 -28.37 -18.34 -4.46
N THR A 65 -29.10 -18.48 -3.36
CA THR A 65 -28.77 -19.42 -2.27
C THR A 65 -28.72 -20.85 -2.79
N GLY A 66 -27.75 -21.62 -2.32
CA GLY A 66 -27.56 -23.02 -2.70
C GLY A 66 -26.91 -23.26 -4.06
N VAL A 67 -26.60 -22.20 -4.83
CA VAL A 67 -25.99 -22.35 -6.17
C VAL A 67 -24.74 -23.24 -6.15
N SER A 68 -24.67 -24.19 -7.09
CA SER A 68 -23.51 -25.03 -7.30
C SER A 68 -22.34 -24.23 -7.91
N LEU A 69 -21.10 -24.73 -7.82
CA LEU A 69 -19.99 -24.04 -8.49
C LEU A 69 -20.15 -24.08 -10.02
N GLU A 70 -20.74 -25.16 -10.54
CA GLU A 70 -21.00 -25.35 -11.97
C GLU A 70 -21.98 -24.29 -12.49
N ASP A 71 -23.15 -24.14 -11.86
CA ASP A 71 -24.16 -23.14 -12.24
C ASP A 71 -23.62 -21.72 -12.07
N PHE A 72 -22.81 -21.48 -11.03
CA PHE A 72 -22.17 -20.20 -10.80
C PHE A 72 -21.20 -19.82 -11.93
N MET A 73 -20.45 -20.79 -12.47
CA MET A 73 -19.57 -20.60 -13.63
C MET A 73 -20.32 -20.56 -14.97
N ALA A 74 -21.50 -21.16 -15.05
CA ALA A 74 -22.28 -21.27 -16.28
C ALA A 74 -22.98 -19.95 -16.66
N CYS A 75 -23.33 -19.10 -15.69
CA CYS A 75 -24.02 -17.84 -15.97
C CYS A 75 -23.10 -16.81 -16.69
N PRO A 76 -23.41 -16.40 -17.94
CA PRO A 76 -22.58 -15.45 -18.69
C PRO A 76 -22.53 -14.05 -18.07
N SER A 77 -23.62 -13.59 -17.46
CA SER A 77 -23.72 -12.26 -16.83
C SER A 77 -23.23 -12.21 -15.39
N ASN A 78 -22.57 -13.27 -14.90
CA ASN A 78 -22.09 -13.31 -13.52
C ASN A 78 -21.05 -12.21 -13.27
N LEU A 79 -21.41 -11.24 -12.42
CA LEU A 79 -20.55 -10.13 -12.02
C LEU A 79 -19.30 -10.58 -11.25
N ALA A 80 -19.20 -11.85 -10.83
CA ALA A 80 -17.96 -12.40 -10.33
C ALA A 80 -16.87 -12.45 -11.40
N ASN A 81 -17.22 -12.62 -12.68
CA ASN A 81 -16.26 -12.69 -13.78
C ASN A 81 -15.53 -11.35 -13.92
N ASN A 82 -14.19 -11.39 -13.93
CA ASN A 82 -13.31 -10.23 -14.07
C ASN A 82 -13.69 -9.03 -13.17
N ARG A 83 -14.15 -9.32 -11.94
CA ARG A 83 -14.67 -8.31 -11.00
C ARG A 83 -13.63 -7.23 -10.70
N GLN A 84 -12.38 -7.60 -10.42
CA GLN A 84 -11.36 -6.64 -10.02
C GLN A 84 -11.05 -5.67 -11.17
N THR A 85 -10.94 -6.20 -12.39
CA THR A 85 -10.72 -5.40 -13.60
C THR A 85 -11.90 -4.49 -13.86
N ARG A 86 -13.13 -5.01 -13.86
CA ARG A 86 -14.34 -4.22 -14.10
C ARG A 86 -14.51 -3.10 -13.07
N MET A 87 -14.24 -3.35 -11.79
CA MET A 87 -14.41 -2.37 -10.72
C MET A 87 -13.28 -1.32 -10.65
N LEU A 88 -12.12 -1.59 -11.26
CA LEU A 88 -11.00 -0.65 -11.30
C LEU A 88 -10.89 0.12 -12.62
N ALA A 89 -11.50 -0.38 -13.69
CA ALA A 89 -11.54 0.28 -14.97
C ALA A 89 -12.50 1.48 -14.98
N ASP A 90 -12.28 2.39 -15.92
CA ASP A 90 -13.27 3.37 -16.33
C ASP A 90 -14.18 2.72 -17.37
N LEU A 91 -15.44 2.44 -16.98
CA LEU A 91 -16.39 1.73 -17.84
C LEU A 91 -16.95 2.61 -18.96
N SER A 92 -16.86 3.94 -18.87
CA SER A 92 -17.30 4.84 -19.95
C SER A 92 -16.53 4.60 -21.25
N LEU A 93 -15.25 4.19 -21.14
CA LEU A 93 -14.38 3.86 -22.26
C LEU A 93 -14.88 2.71 -23.13
N VAL A 94 -15.80 1.91 -22.60
CA VAL A 94 -16.33 0.71 -23.26
C VAL A 94 -17.85 0.74 -23.39
N GLY A 95 -18.47 1.93 -23.38
CA GLY A 95 -19.93 2.03 -23.46
C GLY A 95 -20.65 1.45 -22.24
N CYS A 96 -20.05 1.58 -21.06
CA CYS A 96 -20.61 1.11 -19.79
C CYS A 96 -20.93 -0.40 -19.82
N TYR A 97 -22.20 -0.76 -19.60
CA TYR A 97 -22.67 -2.14 -19.58
C TYR A 97 -23.24 -2.61 -20.94
N ASN A 98 -23.23 -1.74 -21.96
CA ASN A 98 -23.64 -2.14 -23.31
C ASN A 98 -22.53 -2.95 -24.00
N LEU A 99 -22.69 -4.27 -23.99
CA LEU A 99 -21.75 -5.21 -24.59
C LEU A 99 -21.71 -5.15 -26.13
N SER A 100 -22.75 -4.63 -26.78
CA SER A 100 -22.84 -4.53 -28.24
C SER A 100 -22.10 -3.31 -28.81
N SER A 101 -21.55 -2.44 -27.97
CA SER A 101 -20.87 -1.20 -28.39
C SER A 101 -19.55 -1.44 -29.14
N MET A 102 -18.90 -2.58 -28.93
CA MET A 102 -17.63 -2.97 -29.56
C MET A 102 -17.38 -4.47 -29.44
N SER A 103 -16.33 -4.98 -30.10
CA SER A 103 -15.93 -6.39 -29.95
C SER A 103 -15.45 -6.70 -28.53
N GLU A 104 -15.57 -7.98 -28.13
CA GLU A 104 -15.15 -8.45 -26.82
C GLU A 104 -13.65 -8.25 -26.61
N GLU A 105 -12.85 -8.48 -27.64
CA GLU A 105 -11.38 -8.34 -27.57
C GLU A 105 -10.99 -6.88 -27.33
N ARG A 106 -11.61 -5.95 -28.07
CA ARG A 106 -11.33 -4.52 -27.90
C ARG A 106 -11.79 -4.02 -26.53
N ARG A 107 -12.95 -4.49 -26.07
CA ARG A 107 -13.47 -4.19 -24.74
C ARG A 107 -12.51 -4.68 -23.65
N ALA A 108 -12.05 -5.92 -23.75
CA ALA A 108 -11.13 -6.55 -22.82
C ALA A 108 -9.80 -5.77 -22.71
N GLU A 109 -9.21 -5.38 -23.84
CA GLU A 109 -7.98 -4.58 -23.90
C GLU A 109 -8.13 -3.24 -23.17
N LEU A 110 -9.22 -2.51 -23.48
CA LEU A 110 -9.50 -1.20 -22.87
C LEU A 110 -9.74 -1.30 -21.36
N LEU A 111 -10.51 -2.30 -20.92
CA LEU A 111 -10.77 -2.55 -19.50
C LEU A 111 -9.47 -2.85 -18.75
N LEU A 112 -8.66 -3.78 -19.25
CA LEU A 112 -7.41 -4.17 -18.59
C LEU A 112 -6.42 -2.99 -18.53
N SER A 113 -6.27 -2.26 -19.64
CA SER A 113 -5.40 -1.08 -19.71
C SER A 113 -5.85 0.00 -18.73
N SER A 114 -7.16 0.29 -18.67
CA SER A 114 -7.71 1.26 -17.73
C SER A 114 -7.53 0.82 -16.28
N ALA A 115 -7.81 -0.46 -15.95
CA ALA A 115 -7.65 -0.98 -14.60
C ALA A 115 -6.20 -0.89 -14.12
N LYS A 116 -5.22 -1.30 -14.94
CA LYS A 116 -3.78 -1.17 -14.64
C LYS A 116 -3.39 0.29 -14.42
N ARG A 117 -3.85 1.20 -15.28
CA ARG A 117 -3.58 2.64 -15.17
C ARG A 117 -4.14 3.23 -13.88
N ASN A 118 -5.40 2.92 -13.55
CA ASN A 118 -6.08 3.44 -12.38
C ASN A 118 -5.45 2.89 -11.09
N LEU A 119 -5.22 1.58 -11.02
CA LEU A 119 -4.55 0.94 -9.89
C LEU A 119 -3.15 1.52 -9.64
N ARG A 120 -2.35 1.75 -10.69
CA ARG A 120 -1.03 2.38 -10.56
C ARG A 120 -1.10 3.80 -10.00
N ARG A 121 -2.14 4.56 -10.34
CA ARG A 121 -2.33 5.96 -9.91
C ARG A 121 -2.94 6.10 -8.51
N MET A 122 -3.56 5.05 -7.97
CA MET A 122 -4.02 5.05 -6.58
C MET A 122 -2.87 5.34 -5.62
N ALA A 123 -3.18 6.05 -4.53
CA ALA A 123 -2.22 6.37 -3.49
C ALA A 123 -1.61 5.08 -2.91
N PHE A 124 -2.46 4.06 -2.70
CA PHE A 124 -2.05 2.78 -2.17
C PHE A 124 -2.91 1.64 -2.72
N PHE A 125 -2.33 0.45 -2.84
CA PHE A 125 -3.11 -0.78 -2.87
C PHE A 125 -2.34 -1.91 -2.18
N GLY A 126 -3.08 -2.87 -1.64
CA GLY A 126 -2.54 -4.05 -0.97
C GLY A 126 -2.98 -5.35 -1.63
N LEU A 127 -2.30 -6.44 -1.25
CA LEU A 127 -2.62 -7.80 -1.69
C LEU A 127 -2.95 -8.66 -0.47
N THR A 128 -4.02 -9.43 -0.55
CA THR A 128 -4.51 -10.24 0.58
C THR A 128 -3.54 -11.33 1.04
N GLU A 129 -2.67 -11.77 0.14
CA GLU A 129 -1.65 -12.80 0.28
C GLU A 129 -0.39 -12.28 1.01
N PHE A 130 -0.27 -10.95 1.17
CA PHE A 130 0.91 -10.32 1.74
C PHE A 130 0.56 -9.32 2.86
N GLN A 131 -0.22 -9.74 3.85
CA GLN A 131 -0.76 -8.87 4.92
C GLN A 131 0.30 -7.97 5.60
N ARG A 132 1.46 -8.52 5.98
CA ARG A 132 2.54 -7.73 6.62
C ARG A 132 3.20 -6.73 5.67
N LYS A 133 3.34 -7.06 4.37
CA LYS A 133 3.86 -6.13 3.37
C LYS A 133 2.84 -5.04 3.05
N THR A 134 1.55 -5.40 3.03
CA THR A 134 0.42 -4.48 2.86
C THR A 134 0.40 -3.47 4.00
N GLN A 135 0.51 -3.92 5.24
CA GLN A 135 0.66 -3.04 6.41
C GLN A 135 1.85 -2.10 6.24
N PHE A 136 3.05 -2.65 6.01
CA PHE A 136 4.28 -1.89 5.85
C PHE A 136 4.16 -0.79 4.78
N LEU A 137 3.67 -1.14 3.59
CA LEU A 137 3.56 -0.19 2.50
C LEU A 137 2.51 0.89 2.79
N PHE A 138 1.40 0.55 3.46
CA PHE A 138 0.37 1.52 3.86
C PHE A 138 0.94 2.55 4.84
N GLU A 139 1.59 2.07 5.91
CA GLU A 139 2.23 2.90 6.93
C GLU A 139 3.24 3.87 6.28
N ARG A 140 4.05 3.37 5.34
CA ARG A 140 5.01 4.20 4.60
C ARG A 140 4.39 5.18 3.62
N THR A 141 3.28 4.82 2.98
CA THR A 141 2.60 5.69 2.02
C THR A 141 2.00 6.92 2.70
N PHE A 142 1.44 6.75 3.90
CA PHE A 142 0.70 7.81 4.60
C PHE A 142 1.40 8.37 5.83
N GLY A 143 2.58 7.85 6.21
CA GLY A 143 3.28 8.26 7.42
C GLY A 143 2.51 7.91 8.70
N LEU A 144 1.80 6.77 8.69
CA LEU A 144 0.97 6.28 9.77
C LEU A 144 1.54 4.98 10.35
N HIS A 145 1.07 4.57 11.53
CA HIS A 145 1.38 3.27 12.12
C HIS A 145 0.12 2.60 12.66
N PHE A 146 -0.05 1.30 12.37
CA PHE A 146 -1.12 0.52 12.99
C PHE A 146 -0.70 0.10 14.40
N ILE A 147 -1.67 0.08 15.32
CA ILE A 147 -1.45 -0.34 16.71
C ILE A 147 -1.08 -1.83 16.76
N ALA A 148 -1.80 -2.66 16.00
CA ALA A 148 -1.59 -4.09 15.94
C ALA A 148 -1.00 -4.53 14.60
N ALA A 149 -0.10 -5.50 14.65
CA ALA A 149 0.44 -6.16 13.48
C ALA A 149 -0.65 -6.92 12.72
N PHE A 150 -0.70 -6.76 11.39
CA PHE A 150 -1.56 -7.57 10.54
C PHE A 150 -1.11 -9.03 10.57
N THR A 151 -2.05 -9.96 10.64
CA THR A 151 -1.79 -11.40 10.65
C THR A 151 -2.22 -12.03 9.34
N GLN A 152 -1.40 -12.96 8.82
CA GLN A 152 -1.74 -13.70 7.62
C GLN A 152 -2.68 -14.85 7.99
N ILE A 153 -3.94 -14.77 7.56
CA ILE A 153 -4.95 -15.82 7.78
C ILE A 153 -5.21 -16.52 6.45
N ASN A 154 -4.50 -17.61 6.19
CA ASN A 154 -4.63 -18.38 4.95
C ASN A 154 -5.82 -19.35 4.98
N GLY A 155 -6.31 -19.73 6.17
CA GLY A 155 -7.49 -20.56 6.38
C GLY A 155 -8.81 -19.84 6.09
N THR A 156 -8.96 -19.34 4.86
CA THR A 156 -10.20 -18.69 4.42
C THR A 156 -11.21 -19.72 3.94
N ARG A 157 -12.51 -19.34 3.87
CA ARG A 157 -13.55 -20.22 3.29
C ARG A 157 -13.22 -20.69 1.87
N ALA A 158 -12.48 -19.91 1.10
CA ALA A 158 -11.99 -20.31 -0.22
C ALA A 158 -10.84 -21.32 -0.15
N ALA A 159 -9.95 -21.22 0.84
CA ALA A 159 -8.85 -22.18 1.03
C ALA A 159 -9.35 -23.58 1.45
N GLY A 160 -10.55 -23.65 2.05
CA GLY A 160 -11.23 -24.92 2.33
C GLY A 160 -11.91 -25.56 1.11
N VAL A 161 -11.93 -24.89 -0.05
CA VAL A 161 -12.47 -25.44 -1.30
C VAL A 161 -11.32 -25.95 -2.15
N THR A 162 -11.14 -27.27 -2.17
CA THR A 162 -10.24 -27.92 -3.11
C THR A 162 -10.97 -28.12 -4.44
N VAL A 163 -10.50 -27.48 -5.50
CA VAL A 163 -11.01 -27.67 -6.87
C VAL A 163 -9.99 -28.45 -7.70
N GLY A 164 -10.49 -29.29 -8.61
CA GLY A 164 -9.63 -29.98 -9.58
C GLY A 164 -8.96 -29.01 -10.56
N MET A 165 -7.88 -29.47 -11.22
CA MET A 165 -7.12 -28.65 -12.17
C MET A 165 -7.96 -28.14 -13.34
N SER A 166 -8.91 -28.94 -13.84
CA SER A 166 -9.84 -28.53 -14.91
C SER A 166 -10.74 -27.38 -14.48
N THR A 167 -11.37 -27.50 -13.30
CA THR A 167 -12.20 -26.44 -12.71
C THR A 167 -11.38 -25.18 -12.44
N ARG A 168 -10.14 -25.33 -11.93
CA ARG A 168 -9.25 -24.19 -11.72
C ARG A 168 -8.97 -23.44 -13.02
N ARG A 169 -8.58 -24.14 -14.08
CA ARG A 169 -8.35 -23.53 -15.40
C ARG A 169 -9.60 -22.83 -15.93
N ARG A 170 -10.77 -23.44 -15.76
CA ARG A 170 -12.04 -22.81 -16.16
C ARG A 170 -12.29 -21.50 -15.42
N ILE A 171 -12.00 -21.44 -14.12
CA ILE A 171 -12.11 -20.20 -13.33
C ILE A 171 -11.09 -19.16 -13.80
N GLU A 172 -9.86 -19.58 -14.12
CA GLU A 172 -8.82 -18.70 -14.68
C GLU A 172 -9.25 -18.11 -16.02
N GLU A 173 -9.88 -18.90 -16.91
CA GLU A 173 -10.46 -18.43 -18.18
C GLU A 173 -11.57 -17.39 -17.96
N LEU A 174 -12.54 -17.68 -17.09
CA LEU A 174 -13.63 -16.75 -16.74
C LEU A 174 -13.12 -15.44 -16.10
N ASN A 175 -11.91 -15.48 -15.54
CA ASN A 175 -11.26 -14.36 -14.86
C ASN A 175 -9.95 -13.95 -15.56
N ALA A 176 -9.83 -14.16 -16.88
CA ALA A 176 -8.58 -13.96 -17.61
C ALA A 176 -8.01 -12.53 -17.50
N LEU A 177 -8.87 -11.51 -17.42
CA LEU A 177 -8.42 -10.13 -17.21
C LEU A 177 -7.96 -9.90 -15.78
N ASP A 178 -8.67 -10.47 -14.80
CA ASP A 178 -8.27 -10.41 -13.39
C ASP A 178 -6.93 -11.13 -13.17
N VAL A 179 -6.66 -12.25 -13.87
CA VAL A 179 -5.35 -12.93 -13.83
C VAL A 179 -4.24 -11.99 -14.30
N GLN A 180 -4.40 -11.39 -15.48
CA GLN A 180 -3.40 -10.45 -16.02
C GLN A 180 -3.26 -9.16 -15.18
N LEU A 181 -4.36 -8.69 -14.58
CA LEU A 181 -4.33 -7.54 -13.67
C LEU A 181 -3.62 -7.88 -12.37
N TYR A 182 -3.87 -9.07 -11.81
CA TYR A 182 -3.29 -9.51 -10.54
C TYR A 182 -1.79 -9.80 -10.66
N GLU A 183 -1.34 -10.38 -11.77
CA GLU A 183 0.09 -10.53 -12.08
C GLU A 183 0.80 -9.16 -12.11
N TYR A 184 0.23 -8.22 -12.86
CA TYR A 184 0.73 -6.84 -12.90
C TYR A 184 0.74 -6.17 -11.52
N ALA A 185 -0.36 -6.31 -10.77
CA ALA A 185 -0.49 -5.74 -9.44
C ALA A 185 0.54 -6.32 -8.47
N THR A 186 0.80 -7.63 -8.55
CA THR A 186 1.79 -8.34 -7.74
C THR A 186 3.20 -7.82 -8.01
N GLU A 187 3.58 -7.71 -9.27
CA GLU A 187 4.88 -7.16 -9.65
C GLU A 187 5.05 -5.72 -9.16
N LEU A 188 4.06 -4.86 -9.44
CA LEU A 188 4.11 -3.46 -9.04
C LEU A 188 4.16 -3.30 -7.51
N PHE A 189 3.36 -4.09 -6.78
CA PHE A 189 3.32 -4.07 -5.32
C PHE A 189 4.67 -4.47 -4.72
N LEU A 190 5.25 -5.59 -5.17
CA LEU A 190 6.53 -6.06 -4.64
C LEU A 190 7.67 -5.07 -4.96
N ARG A 191 7.67 -4.45 -6.14
CA ARG A 191 8.61 -3.37 -6.49
C ARG A 191 8.46 -2.17 -5.55
N ARG A 192 7.23 -1.73 -5.25
CA ARG A 192 6.98 -0.63 -4.29
C ARG A 192 7.49 -0.97 -2.89
N VAL A 193 7.22 -2.17 -2.39
CA VAL A 193 7.72 -2.64 -1.09
C VAL A 193 9.25 -2.64 -1.05
N GLN A 194 9.89 -3.19 -2.08
CA GLN A 194 11.36 -3.23 -2.18
C GLN A 194 11.97 -1.82 -2.23
N TYR A 195 11.35 -0.90 -2.98
CA TYR A 195 11.77 0.50 -3.05
C TYR A 195 11.70 1.18 -1.69
N CYS A 196 10.58 1.07 -0.97
CA CYS A 196 10.43 1.64 0.37
C CYS A 196 11.47 1.09 1.35
N HIS A 197 11.71 -0.23 1.35
CA HIS A 197 12.77 -0.82 2.17
C HIS A 197 14.17 -0.32 1.79
N HIS A 198 14.44 -0.07 0.51
CA HIS A 198 15.71 0.52 0.10
C HIS A 198 15.86 1.93 0.67
N GLN A 199 14.81 2.76 0.61
CA GLN A 199 14.83 4.12 1.16
C GLN A 199 15.06 4.12 2.67
N GLU A 200 14.37 3.27 3.43
CA GLU A 200 14.57 3.15 4.89
C GLU A 200 16.03 2.83 5.25
N ARG A 201 16.65 1.87 4.54
CA ARG A 201 18.06 1.51 4.78
C ARG A 201 19.00 2.67 4.48
N GLN A 202 18.70 3.47 3.46
CA GLN A 202 19.53 4.65 3.13
C GLN A 202 19.36 5.75 4.18
N GLU A 203 18.14 6.00 4.64
CA GLU A 203 17.86 6.95 5.73
C GLU A 203 18.56 6.53 7.02
N GLU A 204 18.48 5.25 7.39
CA GLU A 204 19.16 4.72 8.56
C GLU A 204 20.69 4.87 8.46
N ARG A 205 21.28 4.57 7.29
CA ARG A 205 22.70 4.78 7.03
C ARG A 205 23.10 6.25 7.15
N LYS A 206 22.29 7.17 6.63
CA LYS A 206 22.52 8.61 6.76
C LYS A 206 22.47 9.05 8.23
N ARG A 207 21.43 8.63 8.97
CA ARG A 207 21.28 8.90 10.41
C ARG A 207 22.49 8.40 11.21
N LYS A 208 22.94 7.16 10.97
CA LYS A 208 24.15 6.60 11.63
C LYS A 208 25.41 7.39 11.31
N ARG A 209 25.58 7.85 10.05
CA ARG A 209 26.72 8.70 9.65
C ARG A 209 26.69 10.07 10.34
N GLU A 210 25.53 10.71 10.38
CA GLU A 210 25.35 12.00 11.06
C GLU A 210 25.59 11.89 12.56
N GLN A 211 25.07 10.83 13.20
CA GLN A 211 25.30 10.55 14.61
C GLN A 211 26.80 10.37 14.89
N ARG A 212 27.52 9.57 14.08
CA ARG A 212 28.98 9.42 14.20
C ARG A 212 29.72 10.75 14.04
N ARG A 213 29.29 11.60 13.11
CA ARG A 213 29.89 12.93 12.91
C ARG A 213 29.68 13.82 14.13
N ARG A 214 28.46 13.86 14.69
CA ARG A 214 28.14 14.62 15.91
C ARG A 214 28.94 14.14 17.10
N THR A 215 29.04 12.82 17.32
CA THR A 215 29.84 12.25 18.42
C THR A 215 31.33 12.58 18.27
N LYS A 216 31.89 12.55 17.05
CA LYS A 216 33.28 12.98 16.81
C LYS A 216 33.49 14.46 17.11
N GLN A 217 32.56 15.32 16.70
CA GLN A 217 32.63 16.76 16.99
C GLN A 217 32.55 17.03 18.49
N GLN A 218 31.61 16.39 19.20
CA GLN A 218 31.49 16.51 20.66
C GLN A 218 32.75 16.05 21.39
N LYS A 219 33.34 14.91 21.00
CA LYS A 219 34.61 14.44 21.58
C LYS A 219 35.76 15.41 21.30
N ALA A 220 35.87 15.94 20.09
CA ALA A 220 36.91 16.91 19.76
C ALA A 220 36.76 18.20 20.59
N SER A 221 35.53 18.71 20.76
CA SER A 221 35.27 19.88 21.61
C SER A 221 35.55 19.61 23.10
N GLN A 222 35.27 18.40 23.59
CA GLN A 222 35.59 18.01 24.98
C GLN A 222 37.10 17.93 25.22
N ILE A 223 37.85 17.36 24.28
CA ILE A 223 39.32 17.30 24.36
C ILE A 223 39.88 18.72 24.33
N GLN A 224 39.40 19.57 23.43
CA GLN A 224 39.82 20.98 23.37
C GLN A 224 39.56 21.73 24.68
N GLN A 225 38.38 21.51 25.30
CA GLN A 225 38.05 22.11 26.59
C GLN A 225 38.95 21.59 27.72
N GLN A 226 39.26 20.30 27.76
CA GLN A 226 40.19 19.75 28.75
C GLN A 226 41.60 20.31 28.57
N GLU A 227 42.10 20.40 27.33
CA GLU A 227 43.41 20.99 27.05
C GLU A 227 43.46 22.49 27.42
N ASP A 228 42.37 23.24 27.18
CA ASP A 228 42.27 24.66 27.54
C ASP A 228 42.20 24.86 29.06
N ASP A 229 41.50 23.99 29.80
CA ASP A 229 41.41 24.02 31.26
C ASP A 229 42.76 23.62 31.90
N GLU A 230 43.41 22.55 31.44
CA GLU A 230 44.75 22.15 31.91
C GLU A 230 45.80 23.26 31.68
N ARG A 231 45.68 24.03 30.58
CA ARG A 231 46.55 25.17 30.32
C ARG A 231 46.36 26.30 31.31
N LYS A 232 45.11 26.61 31.67
CA LYS A 232 44.80 27.66 32.66
C LYS A 232 45.29 27.27 34.05
N ASP A 233 45.07 26.01 34.44
CA ASP A 233 45.55 25.51 35.73
C ASP A 233 47.08 25.62 35.84
N ALA A 234 47.81 25.31 34.76
CA ALA A 234 49.27 25.47 34.71
C ALA A 234 49.73 26.94 34.73
N GLU A 235 49.00 27.85 34.08
CA GLU A 235 49.26 29.29 34.14
C GLU A 235 49.02 29.85 35.56
N GLU A 236 47.93 29.43 36.23
CA GLU A 236 47.65 29.80 37.64
C GLU A 236 48.71 29.25 38.61
N GLU A 237 49.17 28.01 38.45
CA GLU A 237 50.27 27.45 39.27
C GLU A 237 51.59 28.22 39.08
N MET A 238 51.89 28.64 37.86
CA MET A 238 53.10 29.40 37.55
C MET A 238 53.03 30.83 38.12
N GLU A 239 51.87 31.47 38.10
CA GLU A 239 51.66 32.76 38.79
C GLU A 239 51.78 32.60 40.31
N LEU A 240 51.25 31.52 40.91
CA LEU A 240 51.33 31.29 42.35
C LEU A 240 52.77 31.02 42.83
N THR A 241 53.57 30.32 42.03
CA THR A 241 54.99 30.02 42.33
C THR A 241 55.92 31.18 42.02
N GLY A 242 55.63 31.99 40.99
CA GLY A 242 56.36 33.23 40.71
C GLY A 242 56.24 34.28 41.82
N VAL A 243 55.14 34.27 42.59
CA VAL A 243 54.94 35.18 43.74
C VAL A 243 55.73 34.75 44.98
N THR A 244 56.14 33.48 45.11
CA THR A 244 56.89 33.00 46.29
C THR A 244 58.42 33.12 46.14
N GLU A 245 58.95 33.21 44.92
CA GLU A 245 60.40 33.38 44.68
C GLU A 245 60.92 34.79 45.01
N ASP A 246 60.06 35.83 45.01
CA ASP A 246 60.49 37.21 45.30
C ASP A 246 60.67 37.51 46.81
N TYR A 247 60.35 36.56 47.70
CA TYR A 247 60.51 36.74 49.16
C TYR A 247 61.75 36.05 49.76
N SER A 248 62.46 35.20 49.01
CA SER A 248 63.68 34.51 49.49
C SER A 248 65.00 35.16 49.06
N SER A 249 64.97 36.26 48.31
CA SER A 249 66.17 36.95 47.80
C SER A 249 66.75 38.02 48.74
N GLN A 250 66.17 38.22 49.94
CA GLN A 250 66.64 39.21 50.92
C GLN A 250 67.04 38.57 52.26
N VAL A 251 68.17 37.86 52.31
CA VAL A 251 68.90 37.67 53.58
C VAL A 251 70.38 37.98 53.36
N VAL A 252 70.72 39.23 53.64
CA VAL A 252 72.07 39.78 53.65
C VAL A 252 72.83 39.21 54.86
N ARG A 253 74.03 38.70 54.61
CA ARG A 253 75.04 38.33 55.63
C ARG A 253 75.33 39.50 56.57
N TRP A 254 75.22 39.25 57.87
CA TRP A 254 75.96 39.92 58.95
C TRP A 254 76.42 38.88 59.95
#